data_AF-A0A9D1VJK7-F1
#
_entry.id   AF-A0A9D1VJK7-F1
#
_cell.length_a   1.000
_cell.length_b   1.000
_cell.length_c   1.000
_cell.angle_alpha   90.00
_cell.angle_beta   90.00
_cell.angle_gamma   90.00
#
_symmetry.space_group_name_H-M   'P 1'
#
loop_
_entity.id
_entity.type
_entity.pdbx_description
1 polymer ?
#
loop_
_entity_poly.entity_id
_entity_poly.type
_entity_poly.pdbx_seq_one_letter_code
_entity_poly.pdbx_strand_id
1 'polypeptide(L)' 'MVSKKFVIENEQGLHMRPAGVLAKAVTKFESDVTIIFEDKKINAKSLLNIIGACIKCGSE' A
#
# COMPACT_ATOMS: atom_id res chain seq x y z
N MET A 1 -10.24 -1.26 15.62
CA MET A 1 -9.93 -1.15 14.18
C MET A 1 -9.68 0.31 13.88
N VAL A 2 -8.60 0.64 13.19
CA VAL A 2 -8.25 2.02 12.82
C VAL A 2 -8.06 2.12 11.31
N SER A 3 -8.36 3.27 10.72
CA SER A 3 -8.24 3.51 9.28
C SER A 3 -7.85 4.96 9.00
N LYS A 4 -7.07 5.18 7.93
CA LYS A 4 -6.71 6.51 7.46
C LYS A 4 -6.71 6.52 5.93
N LYS A 5 -7.33 7.55 5.34
CA LYS A 5 -7.26 7.85 3.92
C LYS A 5 -6.10 8.80 3.63
N PHE A 6 -5.46 8.65 2.49
CA PHE A 6 -4.38 9.54 2.05
C PHE A 6 -4.22 9.45 0.54
N VAL A 7 -3.67 10.51 -0.06
CA VAL A 7 -3.38 10.56 -1.49
C VAL A 7 -1.91 10.23 -1.72
N ILE A 8 -1.60 9.46 -2.76
CA ILE A 8 -0.22 9.22 -3.18
C ILE A 8 0.31 10.44 -3.93
N GLU A 9 1.22 11.18 -3.29
CA GLU A 9 1.84 12.37 -3.88
C GLU A 9 3.12 12.05 -4.66
N ASN A 10 3.67 10.85 -4.51
CA ASN A 10 4.86 10.45 -5.25
C ASN A 10 4.51 10.36 -6.74
N GLU A 11 5.21 11.12 -7.57
CA GLU A 11 5.00 11.19 -9.02
C GLU A 11 5.06 9.82 -9.70
N GLN A 12 5.87 8.89 -9.18
CA GLN A 12 6.01 7.53 -9.71
C GLN A 12 5.01 6.53 -9.11
N GLY A 13 4.09 6.99 -8.24
CA GLY A 13 3.14 6.15 -7.53
C GLY A 13 3.80 5.22 -6.50
N LEU A 14 3.03 4.21 -6.05
CA LEU A 14 3.48 3.21 -5.08
C LEU A 14 4.20 2.04 -5.78
N HIS A 15 5.30 2.37 -6.47
CA HIS A 15 6.15 1.41 -7.19
C HIS A 15 7.05 0.59 -6.25
N MET A 16 7.92 -0.25 -6.82
CA MET A 16 8.73 -1.25 -6.09
C MET A 16 9.47 -0.70 -4.86
N ARG A 17 10.08 0.49 -4.96
CA ARG A 17 10.86 1.08 -3.85
C ARG A 17 9.98 1.50 -2.66
N PRO A 18 9.01 2.42 -2.79
CA PRO A 18 8.15 2.81 -1.67
C PRO A 18 7.25 1.66 -1.20
N ALA A 19 6.80 0.78 -2.09
CA ALA A 19 6.05 -0.44 -1.72
C ALA A 19 6.89 -1.37 -0.83
N GLY A 20 8.17 -1.55 -1.14
CA GLY A 20 9.09 -2.37 -0.34
C GLY A 20 9.33 -1.79 1.05
N VAL A 21 9.47 -0.47 1.15
CA VAL A 21 9.58 0.24 2.44
C VAL A 21 8.31 0.04 3.27
N LEU A 22 7.14 0.21 2.66
CA LEU A 22 5.85 -0.01 3.32
C LEU A 22 5.71 -1.46 3.81
N ALA A 23 5.90 -2.44 2.94
CA ALA A 23 5.79 -3.87 3.26
C ALA A 23 6.73 -4.25 4.41
N LYS A 24 8.00 -3.81 4.36
CA LYS A 24 8.98 -4.06 5.43
C LYS A 24 8.58 -3.42 6.75
N ALA A 25 7.96 -2.23 6.72
CA ALA A 25 7.48 -1.57 7.93
C ALA A 25 6.29 -2.32 8.54
N VAL A 26 5.29 -2.69 7.74
CA VAL A 26 4.06 -3.32 8.26
C VAL A 26 4.24 -4.78 8.66
N THR A 27 5.19 -5.50 8.06
CA THR A 27 5.46 -6.92 8.37
C THR A 27 5.97 -7.12 9.80
N LYS A 28 6.47 -6.06 10.45
CA LYS A 28 6.92 -6.10 11.85
C LYS A 28 5.77 -6.21 12.85
N PHE A 29 4.55 -5.94 12.44
CA PHE A 29 3.38 -5.96 13.31
C PHE A 29 2.56 -7.23 13.08
N GLU A 30 2.02 -7.77 14.17
CA GLU A 30 1.12 -8.93 14.11
C GLU A 30 -0.22 -8.56 13.47
N SER A 31 -0.67 -7.31 13.63
CA SER A 31 -1.93 -6.82 13.07
C SER A 31 -2.03 -7.01 11.56
N ASP A 32 -3.23 -7.28 11.08
CA ASP A 32 -3.54 -7.26 9.66
C ASP A 32 -3.61 -5.82 9.16
N VAL A 33 -2.88 -5.55 8.07
CA VAL A 33 -2.86 -4.24 7.42
C VAL A 33 -3.31 -4.42 5.99
N THR A 34 -4.42 -3.78 5.64
CA THR A 34 -5.04 -3.85 4.32
C THR A 34 -5.08 -2.46 3.70
N ILE A 35 -4.60 -2.36 2.46
CA ILE A 35 -4.82 -1.17 1.63
C ILE A 35 -6.14 -1.40 0.88
N ILE A 36 -7.05 -0.45 1.00
CA ILE A 36 -8.26 -0.41 0.19
C ILE A 36 -7.98 0.59 -0.92
N PHE A 37 -8.02 0.11 -2.16
CA PHE A 37 -7.84 0.96 -3.34
C PHE A 37 -8.85 0.51 -4.40
N GLU A 38 -9.70 1.44 -4.83
CA GLU A 38 -10.91 1.11 -5.61
C GLU A 38 -11.73 0.02 -4.87
N ASP A 39 -12.15 -1.02 -5.56
CA ASP A 39 -12.87 -2.17 -4.99
C ASP A 39 -11.94 -3.31 -4.53
N LYS A 40 -10.61 -3.06 -4.49
CA LYS A 40 -9.61 -4.08 -4.16
C LYS A 40 -9.16 -3.97 -2.71
N LYS A 41 -9.09 -5.13 -2.05
CA LYS A 41 -8.44 -5.31 -0.75
C LYS A 41 -7.05 -5.89 -0.97
N ILE A 42 -6.02 -5.12 -0.64
CA ILE A 42 -4.62 -5.47 -0.91
C ILE A 42 -3.91 -5.73 0.42
N ASN A 43 -3.24 -6.88 0.54
CA ASN A 43 -2.44 -7.18 1.72
C ASN A 43 -1.17 -6.31 1.73
N ALA A 44 -1.06 -5.40 2.71
CA ALA A 44 0.07 -4.48 2.80
C ALA A 44 1.38 -5.18 3.21
N LYS A 45 1.33 -6.40 3.76
CA LYS A 45 2.53 -7.20 4.07
C LYS A 45 3.12 -7.85 2.82
N SER A 46 2.35 -7.96 1.73
CA SER A 46 2.81 -8.56 0.47
C SER A 46 3.27 -7.50 -0.52
N LEU A 47 4.59 -7.38 -0.71
CA LEU A 47 5.17 -6.49 -1.71
C LEU A 47 4.59 -6.72 -3.11
N LEU A 48 4.43 -8.00 -3.50
CA LEU A 48 3.87 -8.37 -4.81
C LEU A 48 2.42 -7.90 -4.98
N ASN A 49 1.61 -7.96 -3.92
CA ASN A 49 0.23 -7.49 -3.97
C ASN A 49 0.17 -5.97 -4.10
N ILE A 50 1.04 -5.24 -3.40
CA ILE A 50 1.10 -3.78 -3.48
C ILE A 50 1.48 -3.32 -4.90
N ILE A 51 2.56 -3.86 -5.47
CA ILE A 51 2.98 -3.45 -6.82
C ILE A 51 1.95 -3.86 -7.89
N GLY A 52 1.31 -5.02 -7.73
CA GLY A 52 0.28 -5.50 -8.66
C GLY A 52 -1.01 -4.69 -8.62
N ALA A 53 -1.23 -3.89 -7.57
CA ALA A 53 -2.36 -2.98 -7.47
C ALA A 53 -2.23 -1.73 -8.35
N CYS A 54 -1.04 -1.45 -8.90
CA CYS A 54 -0.79 -0.34 -9.82
C CYS A 54 -1.28 1.03 -9.29
N ILE A 55 -1.06 1.32 -8.01
CA ILE A 55 -1.48 2.57 -7.36
C ILE A 55 -0.61 3.73 -7.84
N LYS A 56 -1.21 4.74 -8.48
CA LYS A 56 -0.52 5.84 -9.16
C LYS A 56 -0.48 7.11 -8.31
N CYS A 57 0.28 8.09 -8.77
CA CYS A 57 0.19 9.45 -8.23
C CYS A 57 -1.25 9.97 -8.34
N GLY A 58 -1.74 10.64 -7.30
CA GLY A 58 -3.09 11.18 -7.20
C GLY A 58 -4.16 10.16 -6.79
N SER A 59 -3.82 8.89 -6.64
CA SER A 59 -4.73 7.87 -6.11
C SER A 59 -5.00 8.07 -4.61
N GLU A 60 -6.26 7.93 -4.17
CA GLU A 60 -6.72 7.89 -2.76
C GLU A 60 -6.96 6.44 -2.30
#